data_AF-A0A4Q7VLG4-F1
#
_entry.id   AF-A0A4Q7VLG4-F1
#
_cell.length_a   1.000
_cell.length_b   1.000
_cell.length_c   1.000
_cell.angle_alpha   90.00
_cell.angle_beta   90.00
_cell.angle_gamma   90.00
#
_symmetry.space_group_name_H-M   'P 1'
#
loop_
_entity.id
_entity.type
_entity.pdbx_description
1 polymer ?
#
loop_
_entity_poly.entity_id
_entity_poly.type
_entity_poly.pdbx_seq_one_letter_code
_entity_poly.pdbx_strand_id
1 'polypeptide(L)'
;MNFLDAVLSLFRSDTENFYYVKIERNEKCYCNSGKKYKSCHFPKHYKSSKRAVRKISEITGEETFQILSVKQIRKNHELFKPSVIQT
;
A
#
# COMPACT_ATOMS: atom_id res chain seq x y z
N MET A 1 -16.36 -33.84 -6.35
CA MET A 1 -16.19 -32.48 -5.79
C MET A 1 -14.82 -32.45 -5.16
N ASN A 2 -13.81 -32.05 -5.92
CA ASN A 2 -12.41 -32.29 -5.58
C ASN A 2 -11.94 -31.23 -4.59
N PHE A 3 -11.34 -31.66 -3.48
CA PHE A 3 -10.71 -30.77 -2.49
C PHE A 3 -9.70 -29.80 -3.11
N LEU A 4 -9.08 -30.20 -4.23
CA LEU A 4 -8.16 -29.38 -5.00
C LEU A 4 -8.83 -28.14 -5.60
N ASP A 5 -10.11 -28.22 -6.00
CA ASP A 5 -10.83 -27.10 -6.60
C ASP A 5 -11.13 -26.00 -5.56
N ALA A 6 -11.29 -26.37 -4.28
CA ALA A 6 -11.48 -25.44 -3.17
C ALA A 6 -10.18 -24.71 -2.77
N VAL A 7 -9.04 -25.38 -2.91
CA VAL A 7 -7.71 -24.75 -2.71
C VAL A 7 -7.37 -23.88 -3.91
N LEU A 8 -7.67 -24.32 -5.14
CA LEU A 8 -7.49 -23.52 -6.35
C LEU A 8 -8.41 -22.29 -6.38
N SER A 9 -9.64 -22.38 -5.89
CA SER A 9 -10.56 -21.22 -5.83
C SER A 9 -10.09 -20.18 -4.82
N LEU A 10 -9.44 -20.59 -3.73
CA LEU A 10 -8.77 -19.68 -2.78
C LEU A 10 -7.55 -18.98 -3.40
N PHE A 11 -6.86 -19.63 -4.34
CA PHE A 11 -5.74 -19.02 -5.08
C PHE A 11 -6.19 -18.22 -6.31
N ARG A 12 -7.36 -18.50 -6.88
CA ARG A 12 -7.91 -17.79 -8.06
C ARG A 12 -8.46 -16.40 -7.74
N SER A 13 -8.71 -16.06 -6.47
CA SER A 13 -9.14 -14.70 -6.10
C SER A 13 -8.03 -13.65 -6.21
N ASP A 14 -6.78 -14.05 -6.42
CA ASP A 14 -5.61 -13.15 -6.41
C ASP A 14 -5.17 -12.68 -7.81
N THR A 15 -6.11 -12.54 -8.75
CA THR A 15 -5.89 -11.72 -9.97
C THR A 15 -6.43 -10.31 -9.82
N GLU A 16 -6.48 -9.79 -8.59
CA GLU A 16 -6.57 -8.35 -8.40
C GLU A 16 -5.22 -7.73 -8.80
N ASN A 17 -5.14 -7.19 -10.01
CA ASN A 17 -4.01 -6.36 -10.42
C ASN A 17 -4.00 -5.12 -9.52
N PHE A 18 -3.06 -5.04 -8.58
CA PHE A 18 -2.88 -3.89 -7.71
C PHE A 18 -1.41 -3.51 -7.60
N TYR A 19 -1.17 -2.24 -7.28
CA TYR A 19 0.17 -1.73 -6.96
C TYR A 19 0.13 -0.86 -5.71
N TYR A 20 1.30 -0.71 -5.09
CA TYR A 20 1.50 0.15 -3.95
C TYR A 20 2.23 1.44 -4.35
N VAL A 21 1.81 2.55 -3.76
CA VAL A 21 2.52 3.83 -3.83
C VAL A 21 2.86 4.27 -2.42
N LYS A 22 4.13 4.63 -2.19
CA LYS A 22 4.56 5.12 -0.88
C LYS A 22 3.99 6.51 -0.64
N ILE A 23 3.47 6.76 0.56
CA ILE A 23 3.10 8.13 0.94
C ILE A 23 4.38 8.90 1.24
N GLU A 24 4.60 9.99 0.51
CA GLU A 24 5.80 10.79 0.68
C GLU A 24 5.70 11.70 1.91
N ARG A 25 6.87 12.12 2.42
CA ARG A 25 6.98 12.97 3.61
C ARG A 25 6.22 14.29 3.48
N ASN A 26 6.18 14.88 2.29
CA ASN A 26 5.57 16.19 2.05
C ASN A 26 4.10 16.12 1.63
N GLU A 27 3.57 14.93 1.32
CA GLU A 27 2.16 14.73 0.98
C GLU A 27 1.25 14.99 2.19
N LYS A 28 -0.03 15.28 1.92
CA LYS A 28 -1.08 15.36 2.95
C LYS A 28 -1.20 14.01 3.64
N CYS A 29 -1.32 14.01 4.97
CA CYS A 29 -1.47 12.77 5.71
C CYS A 29 -2.84 12.14 5.44
N TYR A 30 -2.87 10.83 5.28
CA TYR A 30 -4.08 10.02 5.04
C TYR A 30 -5.16 10.11 6.14
N CYS A 31 -4.84 10.70 7.29
CA CYS A 31 -5.78 10.85 8.41
C CYS A 31 -6.66 12.11 8.30
N ASN A 32 -6.67 12.78 7.14
CA ASN A 32 -7.45 13.99 6.86
C ASN A 32 -7.26 15.17 7.83
N SER A 33 -6.15 15.19 8.58
CA SER A 33 -5.84 16.28 9.53
C SER A 33 -5.39 17.60 8.87
N GLY A 34 -5.28 17.63 7.54
CA GLY A 34 -4.69 18.74 6.78
C GLY A 34 -3.17 18.89 6.92
N LYS A 35 -2.52 18.17 7.85
CA LYS A 35 -1.08 18.23 8.07
C LYS A 35 -0.31 17.36 7.07
N LYS A 36 0.93 17.75 6.77
CA LYS A 36 1.88 16.92 5.99
C LYS A 36 2.21 15.63 6.73
N TYR A 37 2.40 14.53 6.02
CA TYR A 37 2.67 13.22 6.60
C TYR A 37 3.89 13.24 7.53
N LYS A 38 4.97 13.93 7.16
CA LYS A 38 6.19 14.11 7.98
C LYS A 38 5.93 14.68 9.38
N SER A 39 4.90 15.51 9.52
CA SER A 39 4.53 16.21 10.75
C SER A 39 3.33 15.56 11.46
N CYS A 40 2.86 14.42 10.95
CA CYS A 40 1.68 13.73 11.47
C CYS A 40 2.06 12.29 11.88
N HIS A 41 1.71 11.28 11.09
CA HIS A 41 1.94 9.87 11.44
C HIS A 41 3.36 9.37 11.12
N PHE A 42 4.14 10.08 10.29
CA PHE A 42 5.47 9.64 9.90
C PHE A 42 6.42 9.37 11.08
N PRO A 43 6.52 10.22 12.13
CA PRO A 43 7.43 9.94 13.26
C PRO A 43 7.09 8.62 13.99
N LYS A 44 5.79 8.34 14.17
CA LYS A 44 5.31 7.09 14.79
C LYS A 44 5.62 5.87 13.91
N HIS A 45 5.41 6.00 12.60
CA HIS A 45 5.70 4.93 11.65
C HIS A 45 7.21 4.71 11.50
N TYR A 46 7.99 5.79 11.52
CA TYR A 46 9.44 5.74 11.46
C TYR A 46 10.03 4.95 12.62
N LYS A 47 9.61 5.27 13.85
CA LYS A 47 10.05 4.55 15.07
C LYS A 47 9.71 3.05 15.03
N SER A 48 8.58 2.69 14.43
CA SER A 48 8.14 1.29 14.32
C SER A 48 8.61 0.56 13.06
N SER A 49 9.53 1.15 12.28
CA SER A 49 9.97 0.59 10.99
C SER A 49 8.81 0.28 10.04
N LYS A 50 7.79 1.14 10.04
CA LYS A 50 6.61 1.08 9.17
C LYS A 50 6.56 2.30 8.24
N ARG A 51 5.78 2.20 7.17
CA ARG A 51 5.44 3.29 6.25
C ARG A 51 3.98 3.15 5.84
N ALA A 52 3.30 4.29 5.71
CA ALA A 52 2.00 4.33 5.09
C ALA A 52 2.15 4.24 3.55
N VAL A 53 1.28 3.48 2.93
CA VAL A 53 1.25 3.22 1.49
C VAL A 53 -0.21 3.31 1.01
N ARG A 54 -0.40 3.69 -0.25
CA ARG A 54 -1.65 3.57 -0.98
C ARG A 54 -1.63 2.24 -1.74
N LYS A 55 -2.61 1.37 -1.53
CA LYS A 55 -2.90 0.22 -2.39
C LYS A 55 -3.90 0.70 -3.42
N ILE A 56 -3.54 0.62 -4.70
CA ILE A 56 -4.36 1.08 -5.82
C ILE A 56 -4.68 -0.13 -6.68
N SER A 57 -5.97 -0.36 -6.93
CA SER A 57 -6.43 -1.36 -7.90
C SER A 57 -6.21 -0.82 -9.32
N GLU A 58 -5.57 -1.61 -10.19
CA GLU A 58 -5.39 -1.25 -11.60
C GLU A 58 -6.71 -1.33 -12.39
N ILE A 59 -7.66 -2.14 -11.91
CA ILE A 59 -8.91 -2.42 -12.62
C ILE A 59 -9.97 -1.37 -12.26
N THR A 60 -10.13 -1.08 -10.97
CA THR A 60 -11.18 -0.19 -10.47
C THR A 60 -10.68 1.22 -10.17
N GLY A 61 -9.36 1.41 -10.02
CA GLY A 61 -8.79 2.68 -9.57
C GLY A 61 -9.07 3.00 -8.10
N GLU A 62 -9.65 2.07 -7.34
CA GLU A 62 -9.94 2.27 -5.92
C GLU A 62 -8.65 2.34 -5.11
N GLU A 63 -8.54 3.39 -4.29
CA GLU A 63 -7.40 3.62 -3.41
C GLU A 63 -7.74 3.28 -1.96
N THR A 64 -6.91 2.45 -1.33
CA THR A 64 -6.98 2.17 0.11
C THR A 64 -5.66 2.46 0.79
N PHE A 65 -5.71 2.94 2.04
CA PHE A 65 -4.51 3.22 2.82
C PHE A 65 -4.12 2.01 3.68
N GLN A 66 -2.85 1.62 3.63
CA GLN A 66 -2.30 0.57 4.45
C GLN A 66 -1.00 1.00 5.12
N ILE A 67 -0.68 0.38 6.26
CA ILE A 67 0.56 0.63 6.99
C ILE A 67 1.39 -0.65 6.92
N LEU A 68 2.44 -0.63 6.09
CA LEU A 68 3.31 -1.78 5.88
C LEU A 68 4.63 -1.62 6.60
N SER A 69 5.25 -2.74 6.97
CA SER A 69 6.62 -2.74 7.49
C SER A 69 7.62 -2.44 6.37
N VAL A 70 8.73 -1.79 6.69
CA VAL A 70 9.83 -1.56 5.75
C VAL A 70 10.38 -2.88 5.21
N LYS A 71 10.38 -3.96 6.01
CA LYS A 71 10.76 -5.30 5.59
C LYS A 71 9.84 -5.83 4.48
N GLN A 72 8.52 -5.69 4.65
CA GLN A 72 7.54 -6.14 3.66
C GLN A 72 7.61 -5.32 2.37
N ILE A 73 7.83 -4.00 2.49
CA ILE A 73 8.05 -3.11 1.34
C ILE A 73 9.28 -3.55 0.53
N ARG A 74 10.36 -3.96 1.19
CA ARG A 74 11.56 -4.49 0.52
C ARG A 74 11.31 -5.83 -0.15
N LYS A 75 10.58 -6.73 0.52
CA LYS A 75 10.24 -8.06 -0.03
C LYS A 75 9.39 -7.93 -1.29
N ASN A 76 8.38 -7.05 -1.27
CA ASN A 76 7.39 -6.92 -2.33
C ASN A 76 7.70 -5.74 -3.26
N HIS A 77 8.98 -5.39 -3.45
CA HIS A 77 9.39 -4.16 -4.15
C HIS A 77 8.85 -4.04 -5.58
N GLU A 78 8.62 -5.17 -6.26
CA GLU A 78 8.05 -5.26 -7.61
C GLU A 78 6.64 -4.69 -7.70
N LEU A 79 5.86 -4.78 -6.61
CA LEU A 79 4.51 -4.23 -6.52
C LEU A 79 4.50 -2.73 -6.25
N PHE A 80 5.66 -2.09 -6.04
CA PHE A 80 5.73 -0.66 -5.74
C PHE A 80 6.04 0.16 -6.98
N LYS A 81 5.15 1.10 -7.30
CA LYS A 81 5.40 2.11 -8.34
C LYS A 81 5.94 3.41 -7.70
N PRO A 82 6.81 4.16 -8.40
CA PRO A 82 7.23 5.47 -7.93
C PRO A 82 6.02 6.41 -7.85
N SER A 83 5.97 7.25 -6.81
CA SER A 83 5.03 8.38 -6.74
C SER A 83 5.37 9.34 -7.88
N VAL A 84 4.54 9.37 -8.92
CA VAL A 84 4.63 10.41 -9.93
C VAL A 84 4.11 11.69 -9.27
N ILE A 85 5.04 12.58 -8.93
CA ILE A 85 4.72 13.93 -8.47
C ILE A 85 4.00 14.62 -9.65
N GLN A 86 2.67 14.75 -9.57
CA GLN A 86 1.96 15.68 -10.44
C GLN A 86 2.43 17.09 -10.05
N THR A 87 3.09 17.74 -11.01
CA THR A 87 3.66 19.08 -10.88
C THR A 87 2.59 20.15 -10.87
#